data_AF-A0A227J3K1-F1
#
_entry.id   AF-A0A227J3K1-F1
#
_cell.length_a   1.000
_cell.length_b   1.000
_cell.length_c   1.000
_cell.angle_alpha   90.00
_cell.angle_beta   90.00
_cell.angle_gamma   90.00
#
_symmetry.space_group_name_H-M   'P 1'
#
loop_
_entity.id
_entity.type
_entity.pdbx_description
1 polymer ?
#
loop_
_entity_poly.entity_id
_entity_poly.type
_entity_poly.pdbx_seq_one_letter_code
_entity_poly.pdbx_strand_id
1 'polypeptide(L)'
;RIFEQICGFGEYGFPESHSASFAVLAYCSAWLKYYYPAEFYTALLNSQPMGFYSPSQLVQDARRHGVEVLPICVNHSYYQHHLIQRPNGRLGVQLGFRLVKGFNEE
;
A
#
# COMPACT_ATOMS: atom_id res chain seq x y z
N ARG A 1 -0.04 -45.43 13.83
CA ARG A 1 -0.63 -44.82 12.63
C ARG A 1 -1.14 -43.38 12.83
N ILE A 2 -2.24 -43.10 13.54
CA ILE A 2 -2.72 -41.70 13.73
C ILE A 2 -1.71 -40.84 14.52
N PHE A 3 -1.16 -41.38 15.60
CA PHE A 3 -0.14 -40.70 16.40
C PHE A 3 1.11 -40.32 15.57
N GLU A 4 1.60 -41.25 14.76
CA GLU A 4 2.76 -41.01 13.87
C GLU A 4 2.47 -39.91 12.84
N GLN A 5 1.22 -39.80 12.36
CA GLN A 5 0.81 -38.70 11.49
C GLN A 5 0.84 -37.36 12.23
N ILE A 6 0.32 -37.29 13.47
CA ILE A 6 0.36 -36.06 14.28
C ILE A 6 1.81 -35.63 14.55
N CYS A 7 2.70 -36.57 14.88
CA CYS A 7 4.12 -36.30 15.04
C CYS A 7 4.76 -35.75 13.76
N GLY A 8 4.44 -36.35 12.60
CA GLY A 8 4.93 -35.87 11.30
C GLY A 8 4.42 -34.47 10.92
N PHE A 9 3.17 -34.11 11.28
CA PHE A 9 2.64 -32.76 11.09
C PHE A 9 3.19 -31.74 12.10
N GLY A 10 3.58 -32.19 13.29
CA GLY A 10 4.12 -31.33 14.34
C GLY A 10 5.36 -30.54 13.91
N GLU A 11 6.17 -31.08 12.99
CA GLU A 11 7.35 -30.40 12.44
C GLU A 11 7.02 -29.21 11.51
N TYR A 12 5.81 -29.17 10.96
CA TYR A 12 5.31 -28.10 10.07
C TYR A 12 4.11 -27.34 10.65
N GLY A 13 3.74 -27.62 11.90
CA GLY A 13 2.63 -26.96 12.58
C GLY A 13 2.92 -25.48 12.77
N PHE A 14 1.98 -24.62 12.42
CA PHE A 14 2.11 -23.18 12.56
C PHE A 14 1.12 -22.64 13.59
N PRO A 15 1.51 -21.67 14.46
CA PRO A 15 0.60 -21.11 15.45
C PRO A 15 -0.61 -20.44 14.79
N GLU A 16 -1.80 -20.99 15.03
CA GLU A 16 -3.05 -20.49 14.45
C GLU A 16 -3.32 -19.04 14.84
N SER A 17 -3.14 -18.68 16.12
CA SER A 17 -3.38 -17.33 16.62
C SER A 17 -2.50 -16.28 15.94
N HIS A 18 -1.25 -16.61 15.65
CA HIS A 18 -0.33 -15.75 14.90
C HIS A 18 -0.74 -15.67 13.42
N SER A 19 -1.16 -16.78 12.80
CA SER A 19 -1.65 -16.75 11.41
C SER A 19 -2.89 -15.88 11.27
N ALA A 20 -3.84 -16.05 12.17
CA ALA A 20 -5.11 -15.36 12.13
C ALA A 20 -4.93 -13.83 12.27
N SER A 21 -4.06 -13.38 13.18
CA SER A 21 -3.82 -11.95 13.37
C SER A 21 -3.22 -11.27 12.12
N PHE A 22 -2.25 -11.92 11.45
CA PHE A 22 -1.68 -11.40 10.21
C PHE A 22 -2.64 -11.53 9.01
N ALA A 23 -3.44 -12.60 8.95
CA ALA A 23 -4.43 -12.81 7.89
C ALA A 23 -5.47 -11.68 7.85
N VAL A 24 -5.90 -11.18 9.02
CA VAL A 24 -6.80 -10.03 9.11
C VAL A 24 -6.18 -8.77 8.50
N LEU A 25 -4.91 -8.47 8.81
CA LEU A 25 -4.21 -7.31 8.25
C LEU A 25 -4.04 -7.42 6.73
N ALA A 26 -3.68 -8.61 6.23
CA ALA A 26 -3.56 -8.88 4.81
C ALA A 26 -4.90 -8.71 4.09
N TYR A 27 -5.98 -9.25 4.66
CA TYR A 27 -7.33 -9.15 4.11
C TYR A 27 -7.81 -7.69 4.05
N CYS A 28 -7.70 -6.94 5.15
CA CYS A 28 -8.08 -5.53 5.19
C CYS A 28 -7.30 -4.70 4.18
N SER A 29 -5.99 -4.95 4.05
CA SER A 29 -5.13 -4.27 3.07
C SER A 29 -5.54 -4.59 1.63
N ALA A 30 -5.81 -5.86 1.33
CA ALA A 30 -6.28 -6.28 0.00
C ALA A 30 -7.67 -5.71 -0.33
N TRP A 31 -8.56 -5.65 0.65
CA TRP A 31 -9.90 -5.06 0.50
C TRP A 31 -9.81 -3.57 0.17
N LEU A 32 -9.02 -2.80 0.92
CA LEU A 32 -8.79 -1.37 0.63
C LEU A 32 -8.14 -1.18 -0.74
N LYS A 33 -7.14 -1.99 -1.08
CA LYS A 33 -6.49 -1.93 -2.39
C LYS A 33 -7.46 -2.21 -3.55
N TYR A 34 -8.44 -3.10 -3.35
CA TYR A 34 -9.42 -3.44 -4.37
C TYR A 34 -10.51 -2.36 -4.52
N TYR A 35 -11.12 -1.92 -3.41
CA TYR A 35 -12.27 -1.01 -3.44
C TYR A 35 -11.88 0.49 -3.46
N TYR A 36 -10.75 0.85 -2.85
CA TYR A 36 -10.26 2.23 -2.69
C TYR A 36 -8.78 2.35 -3.08
N PRO A 37 -8.40 2.00 -4.32
CA PRO A 37 -7.00 1.91 -4.70
C PRO A 37 -6.28 3.26 -4.61
N ALA A 38 -6.91 4.37 -5.02
CA ALA A 38 -6.27 5.68 -5.02
C ALA A 38 -5.91 6.13 -3.59
N GLU A 39 -6.85 5.94 -2.65
CA GLU A 39 -6.70 6.23 -1.23
C GLU A 39 -5.65 5.31 -0.61
N PHE A 40 -5.72 4.01 -0.91
CA PHE A 40 -4.75 3.01 -0.43
C PHE A 40 -3.31 3.39 -0.81
N TYR A 41 -3.05 3.68 -2.09
CA TYR A 41 -1.70 4.05 -2.53
C TYR A 41 -1.27 5.42 -2.01
N THR A 42 -2.17 6.40 -1.92
CA THR A 42 -1.85 7.71 -1.36
C THR A 42 -1.43 7.58 0.10
N ALA A 43 -2.20 6.83 0.89
CA ALA A 43 -1.89 6.56 2.29
C ALA A 43 -0.56 5.82 2.43
N LEU A 44 -0.36 4.74 1.65
CA LEU A 44 0.86 3.93 1.71
C LEU A 44 2.12 4.71 1.31
N LEU A 45 2.03 5.57 0.28
CA LEU A 45 3.11 6.48 -0.10
C LEU A 45 3.40 7.50 1.01
N ASN A 46 2.35 8.02 1.66
CA ASN A 46 2.50 8.96 2.77
C ASN A 46 3.04 8.31 4.06
N SER A 47 2.91 6.99 4.22
CA SER A 47 3.50 6.26 5.36
C SER A 47 4.99 5.98 5.20
N GLN A 48 5.61 6.28 4.05
CA GLN A 48 7.06 6.07 3.86
C GLN A 48 7.88 6.80 4.94
N PRO A 49 8.98 6.21 5.44
CA PRO A 49 9.67 5.02 4.93
C PRO A 49 9.09 3.67 5.41
N MET A 50 7.86 3.62 5.94
CA MET A 50 7.23 2.36 6.35
C MET A 50 7.05 1.40 5.16
N GLY A 51 7.40 0.13 5.38
CA GLY A 51 7.22 -0.96 4.42
C GLY A 51 8.49 -1.33 3.65
N PHE A 52 8.39 -2.34 2.78
CA PHE A 52 9.53 -2.91 2.03
C PHE A 52 9.62 -2.42 0.58
N TYR A 53 8.61 -1.68 0.11
CA TYR A 53 8.51 -1.23 -1.28
C TYR A 53 8.96 0.21 -1.42
N SER A 54 9.76 0.49 -2.45
CA SER A 54 10.14 1.86 -2.77
C SER A 54 8.93 2.67 -3.27
N PRO A 55 8.95 4.02 -3.15
CA PRO A 55 7.92 4.86 -3.74
C PRO A 55 7.72 4.59 -5.24
N SER A 56 8.79 4.29 -5.98
CA SER A 56 8.70 3.97 -7.41
C SER A 56 7.96 2.66 -7.68
N GLN A 57 8.16 1.62 -6.86
CA GLN A 57 7.43 0.35 -6.97
C GLN A 57 5.93 0.56 -6.67
N LEU A 58 5.62 1.35 -5.64
CA LEU A 58 4.23 1.67 -5.29
C LEU A 58 3.52 2.45 -6.41
N VAL A 59 4.18 3.44 -7.02
CA VAL A 59 3.63 4.20 -8.16
C VAL A 59 3.39 3.31 -9.37
N GLN A 60 4.29 2.38 -9.67
CA GLN A 60 4.10 1.44 -10.78
C GLN A 60 2.93 0.48 -10.52
N ASP A 61 2.81 -0.03 -9.30
CA ASP A 61 1.71 -0.92 -8.91
C ASP A 61 0.36 -0.19 -8.95
N ALA A 62 0.30 1.06 -8.48
CA ALA A 62 -0.89 1.91 -8.56
C ALA A 62 -1.39 2.07 -10.00
N ARG A 63 -0.47 2.35 -10.94
CA ARG A 63 -0.79 2.46 -12.36
C ARG A 63 -1.33 1.14 -12.94
N ARG A 64 -0.79 -0.01 -12.53
CA ARG A 64 -1.31 -1.34 -12.93
C ARG A 64 -2.72 -1.61 -12.38
N HIS A 65 -3.07 -1.03 -11.24
CA HIS A 65 -4.44 -1.06 -10.68
C HIS A 65 -5.34 0.04 -11.27
N GLY A 66 -4.92 0.70 -12.35
CA GLY A 66 -5.71 1.70 -13.04
C GLY A 66 -5.86 3.01 -12.27
N VAL A 67 -5.00 3.28 -11.29
CA VAL A 67 -4.92 4.57 -10.60
C VAL A 67 -4.03 5.50 -11.42
N GLU A 68 -4.58 6.67 -11.75
CA GLU A 68 -3.79 7.72 -12.39
C GLU A 68 -2.88 8.37 -11.35
N VAL A 69 -1.58 8.42 -11.64
CA VAL A 69 -0.58 9.05 -10.76
C VAL A 69 0.13 10.16 -11.52
N LEU A 70 -0.15 11.40 -11.12
CA LEU A 70 0.43 12.61 -11.69
C LEU A 70 1.78 12.94 -11.05
N PRO A 71 2.76 13.41 -11.83
CA PRO A 71 4.07 13.79 -11.32
C PRO A 71 3.96 15.02 -10.42
N ILE A 72 5.01 15.27 -9.63
CA ILE A 72 5.12 16.49 -8.80
C ILE A 72 4.95 17.73 -9.69
N CYS A 73 4.16 18.70 -9.23
CA CYS A 73 3.87 19.93 -9.96
C CYS A 73 3.96 21.13 -9.02
N VAL A 74 4.69 22.17 -9.43
CA VAL A 74 4.90 23.39 -8.63
C VAL A 74 3.58 24.04 -8.21
N ASN A 75 2.59 24.05 -9.11
CA ASN A 75 1.33 24.75 -8.90
C ASN A 75 0.25 23.90 -8.22
N HIS A 76 0.45 22.59 -8.09
CA HIS A 76 -0.61 21.67 -7.67
C HIS A 76 -0.19 20.71 -6.55
N SER A 77 1.10 20.48 -6.32
CA SER A 77 1.57 19.56 -5.28
C SER A 77 1.68 20.24 -3.92
N TYR A 78 1.37 19.49 -2.87
CA TYR A 78 1.74 19.81 -1.49
C TYR A 78 2.99 19.01 -1.08
N TYR A 79 3.43 19.14 0.17
CA TYR A 79 4.51 18.30 0.69
C TYR A 79 4.14 16.81 0.65
N GLN A 80 2.97 16.45 1.18
CA GLN A 80 2.42 15.09 1.12
C GLN A 80 1.77 14.78 -0.24
N HIS A 81 1.66 13.49 -0.55
CA HIS A 81 0.81 13.01 -1.65
C HIS A 81 -0.65 13.29 -1.31
N HIS A 82 -1.45 13.69 -2.31
CA HIS A 82 -2.88 13.91 -2.09
C HIS A 82 -3.73 13.37 -3.24
N LEU A 83 -5.01 13.16 -2.93
CA LEU A 83 -6.01 12.70 -3.88
C LEU A 83 -6.47 13.84 -4.77
N ILE A 84 -6.69 13.55 -6.04
CA ILE A 84 -7.30 14.46 -7.00
C ILE A 84 -8.54 13.82 -7.61
N GLN A 85 -9.57 14.63 -7.81
CA GLN A 85 -10.76 14.19 -8.53
C GLN A 85 -10.59 14.42 -10.02
N ARG A 86 -10.85 13.39 -10.82
CA ARG A 86 -10.77 13.46 -12.28
C ARG A 86 -12.14 13.77 -12.88
N PRO A 87 -12.21 14.32 -14.11
CA PRO A 87 -13.48 14.64 -14.76
C PRO A 87 -14.43 13.45 -14.92
N ASN A 88 -13.89 12.23 -14.95
CA ASN A 88 -14.66 10.98 -15.01
C ASN A 88 -15.19 10.51 -13.63
N GLY A 89 -15.04 11.32 -12.57
CA GLY A 89 -15.48 11.01 -11.21
C GLY A 89 -14.54 10.08 -10.44
N ARG A 90 -13.49 9.54 -11.06
CA ARG A 90 -12.50 8.68 -10.38
C ARG A 90 -11.46 9.50 -9.63
N LEU A 91 -10.88 8.90 -8.60
CA LEU A 91 -9.76 9.48 -7.87
C LEU A 91 -8.42 9.07 -8.50
N GLY A 92 -7.48 10.01 -8.50
CA GLY A 92 -6.07 9.79 -8.82
C GLY A 92 -5.18 10.31 -7.70
N VAL A 93 -3.86 10.18 -7.88
CA VAL A 93 -2.85 10.62 -6.91
C VAL A 93 -1.98 11.70 -7.53
N GLN A 94 -1.86 12.83 -6.85
CA GLN A 94 -0.88 13.88 -7.15
C GLN A 94 0.33 13.70 -6.24
N LEU A 95 1.51 13.48 -6.82
CA LEU A 95 2.72 13.26 -6.02
C LEU A 95 3.15 14.54 -5.28
N GLY A 96 3.56 14.40 -4.01
CA GLY A 96 4.00 15.51 -3.19
C GLY A 96 5.51 15.76 -3.23
N PHE A 97 5.93 16.94 -2.76
CA PHE A 97 7.32 17.36 -2.71
C PHE A 97 8.21 16.51 -1.80
N ARG A 98 7.64 15.70 -0.90
CA ARG A 98 8.40 14.77 -0.05
C ARG A 98 9.28 13.77 -0.81
N LEU A 99 9.05 13.56 -2.11
CA LEU A 99 9.94 12.75 -2.97
C LEU A 99 11.13 13.53 -3.53
N VAL A 100 11.10 14.87 -3.46
CA VAL A 100 12.19 15.73 -3.92
C VAL A 100 13.25 15.78 -2.83
N LYS A 101 14.44 15.24 -3.15
CA LYS A 101 15.58 15.27 -2.23
C LYS A 101 15.91 16.71 -1.85
N GLY A 102 15.94 17.01 -0.55
CA GLY A 102 16.27 18.32 -0.01
C GLY A 102 15.06 19.22 0.31
N PHE A 103 13.83 18.78 0.02
CA PHE A 103 12.61 19.43 0.50
C PHE A 103 12.20 18.85 1.85
N ASN A 104 11.84 19.72 2.80
CA ASN A 104 11.33 19.33 4.12
C ASN A 104 9.93 19.92 4.33
N GLU A 105 9.16 19.31 5.22
CA GLU A 105 7.94 19.91 5.78
C GLU A 105 8.40 21.02 6.74
N GLU A 106 7.96 22.26 6.52
CA GLU A 106 8.21 23.39 7.44
C GLU A 106 7.41 23.24 8.74
#